data_AF-A0A7J3D7D4-F1
#
_entry.id   AF-A0A7J3D7D4-F1
#
_cell.length_a   1.000
_cell.length_b   1.000
_cell.length_c   1.000
_cell.angle_alpha   90.00
_cell.angle_beta   90.00
_cell.angle_gamma   90.00
#
_symmetry.space_group_name_H-M   'P 1'
#
loop_
_entity.id
_entity.type
_entity.pdbx_description
1 polymer ?
#
loop_
_entity_poly.entity_id
_entity_poly.type
_entity_poly.pdbx_seq_one_letter_code
_entity_poly.pdbx_strand_id
1 'polypeptide(L)'
;MVSWHTTLAAHHPSASHPYSWMFNLVPFPLYSGPEFSLSASANPIIYPTSLPVALLLAYEAFKIRKVTLRLLPVFWIAFVYGLFFILPRKTQFIFYLTPSVPAIALLFSYGVVELLIRISK
;
A
#
# COMPACT_ATOMS: atom_id res chain seq x y z
N MET A 1 -29.70 -3.59 -20.31
CA MET A 1 -28.93 -3.03 -19.17
C MET A 1 -27.47 -3.30 -19.43
N VAL A 2 -26.66 -2.25 -19.61
CA VAL A 2 -25.21 -2.37 -19.82
C VAL A 2 -24.57 -2.59 -18.46
N SER A 3 -24.07 -3.80 -18.20
CA SER A 3 -23.32 -4.13 -16.99
C SER A 3 -21.91 -3.57 -17.08
N TRP A 4 -21.76 -2.25 -16.92
CA TRP A 4 -20.48 -1.57 -16.99
C TRP A 4 -19.46 -2.10 -15.96
N HIS A 5 -19.94 -2.72 -14.88
CA HIS A 5 -19.10 -3.32 -13.84
C HIS A 5 -18.40 -4.63 -14.24
N THR A 6 -18.83 -5.31 -15.32
CA THR A 6 -18.29 -6.62 -15.72
C THR A 6 -17.44 -6.56 -16.99
N THR A 7 -17.45 -5.44 -17.72
CA THR A 7 -16.76 -5.27 -19.02
C THR A 7 -15.70 -4.18 -19.06
N LEU A 8 -15.09 -3.81 -17.93
CA LEU A 8 -13.92 -2.92 -17.96
C LEU A 8 -12.62 -3.72 -18.19
N ALA A 9 -12.44 -4.18 -19.43
CA ALA A 9 -11.11 -4.33 -20.03
C ALA A 9 -10.76 -3.05 -20.80
N ALA A 10 -11.15 -1.90 -20.27
CA ALA A 10 -10.86 -0.61 -20.88
C ALA A 10 -9.45 -0.19 -20.46
N HIS A 11 -8.57 0.00 -21.43
CA HIS A 11 -7.25 0.57 -21.20
C HIS A 11 -7.44 2.01 -20.68
N HIS A 12 -7.08 2.25 -19.43
CA HIS A 12 -7.12 3.59 -18.82
C HIS A 12 -5.68 4.06 -18.60
N PRO A 13 -5.30 5.30 -18.97
CA PRO A 13 -3.92 5.78 -18.87
C PRO A 13 -3.39 5.80 -17.42
N SER A 14 -4.29 6.03 -16.46
CA SER A 14 -3.97 6.00 -15.03
C SER A 14 -4.15 4.62 -14.38
N ALA A 15 -4.47 3.57 -15.16
CA ALA A 15 -4.49 2.21 -14.61
C ALA A 15 -3.07 1.80 -14.23
N SER A 16 -2.94 1.15 -13.07
CA SER A 16 -1.64 0.78 -12.53
C SER A 16 -1.70 -0.52 -11.75
N HIS A 17 -0.63 -1.31 -11.84
CA HIS A 17 -0.56 -2.61 -11.21
C HIS A 17 -0.21 -2.46 -9.72
N PRO A 18 -0.74 -3.31 -8.82
CA PRO A 18 -0.49 -3.24 -7.39
C PRO A 18 0.97 -3.01 -6.99
N TYR A 19 1.93 -3.72 -7.58
CA TYR A 19 3.37 -3.56 -7.29
C TYR A 19 3.87 -2.12 -7.45
N SER A 20 3.23 -1.31 -8.31
CA SER A 20 3.65 0.05 -8.60
C SER A 20 3.11 1.07 -7.60
N TRP A 21 2.09 0.70 -6.82
CA TRP A 21 1.39 1.61 -5.93
C TRP A 21 2.24 2.06 -4.75
N MET A 22 3.00 1.14 -4.14
CA MET A 22 3.90 1.45 -3.03
C MET A 22 5.00 2.45 -3.41
N PHE A 23 5.34 2.54 -4.70
CA PHE A 23 6.37 3.43 -5.23
C PHE A 23 5.81 4.65 -5.97
N ASN A 24 4.48 4.84 -5.97
CA ASN A 24 3.82 5.95 -6.65
C ASN A 24 4.17 6.11 -8.14
N LEU A 25 4.39 5.00 -8.88
CA LEU A 25 4.86 5.10 -10.28
C LEU A 25 3.82 5.71 -11.24
N VAL A 26 2.53 5.51 -10.95
CA VAL A 26 1.41 6.02 -11.76
C VAL A 26 0.38 6.59 -10.79
N PRO A 27 0.46 7.89 -10.43
CA PRO A 27 -0.54 8.55 -9.61
C PRO A 27 -1.85 8.69 -10.39
N PHE A 28 -2.98 8.72 -9.67
CA PHE A 28 -4.29 8.87 -10.29
C PHE A 28 -4.74 10.34 -10.25
N PRO A 29 -4.96 11.01 -11.40
CA PRO A 29 -5.43 12.39 -11.41
C PRO A 29 -6.89 12.46 -10.92
N LEU A 30 -7.13 13.22 -9.85
CA LEU A 30 -8.47 13.51 -9.34
C LEU A 30 -9.03 14.78 -9.99
N TYR A 31 -8.16 15.76 -10.24
CA TYR A 31 -8.50 17.02 -10.91
C TYR A 31 -7.27 17.59 -11.62
N SER A 32 -7.47 18.23 -12.78
CA SER A 32 -6.40 18.91 -13.52
C SER A 32 -6.94 20.18 -14.15
N GLY A 33 -6.57 21.33 -13.58
CA GLY A 33 -6.94 22.66 -14.06
C GLY A 33 -5.73 23.59 -14.23
N PRO A 34 -5.94 24.82 -14.72
CA PRO A 34 -4.86 25.77 -14.98
C PRO A 34 -4.09 26.20 -13.72
N GLU A 35 -4.77 26.25 -12.58
CA GLU A 35 -4.22 26.78 -11.32
C GLU A 35 -3.66 25.69 -10.40
N PHE A 36 -4.26 24.51 -10.41
CA PHE A 36 -3.81 23.38 -9.60
C PHE A 36 -4.19 22.03 -10.20
N SER A 37 -3.42 21.03 -9.82
CA SER A 37 -3.72 19.62 -10.09
C SER A 37 -3.81 18.86 -8.77
N LEU A 38 -4.83 18.01 -8.65
CA LEU A 38 -5.02 17.13 -7.51
C LEU A 38 -4.86 15.69 -7.99
N SER A 39 -4.05 14.90 -7.30
CA SER A 39 -3.86 13.49 -7.60
C SER A 39 -3.87 12.64 -6.34
N ALA A 40 -4.45 11.44 -6.45
CA ALA A 40 -4.24 10.40 -5.47
C ALA A 40 -2.85 9.80 -5.71
N SER A 41 -1.96 10.04 -4.76
CA SER A 41 -0.55 9.63 -4.79
C SER A 41 -0.14 8.96 -3.49
N ALA A 42 0.78 8.01 -3.59
CA ALA A 42 1.44 7.41 -2.44
C ALA A 42 2.67 8.25 -2.06
N ASN A 43 2.93 8.39 -0.76
CA ASN A 43 4.14 9.09 -0.30
C ASN A 43 5.37 8.21 -0.63
N PRO A 44 6.36 8.74 -1.38
CA PRO A 44 7.48 7.94 -1.91
C PRO A 44 8.47 7.47 -0.85
N ILE A 45 8.33 7.92 0.40
CA ILE A 45 9.18 7.51 1.52
C ILE A 45 8.41 6.56 2.44
N ILE A 46 7.24 6.97 2.92
CA ILE A 46 6.47 6.22 3.92
C ILE A 46 6.07 4.83 3.40
N TYR A 47 5.59 4.78 2.15
CA TYR A 47 5.00 3.56 1.59
C TYR A 47 6.07 2.51 1.31
N PRO A 48 7.18 2.79 0.60
CA PRO A 48 8.25 1.82 0.41
C PRO A 48 8.90 1.39 1.73
N THR A 49 9.09 2.31 2.67
CA THR A 49 9.71 2.01 3.98
C THR A 49 8.87 1.06 4.83
N SER A 50 7.55 1.03 4.64
CA SER A 50 6.68 0.09 5.37
C SER A 50 6.96 -1.39 5.02
N LEU A 51 7.47 -1.67 3.81
CA LEU A 51 7.76 -3.03 3.34
C LEU A 51 8.88 -3.73 4.12
N PRO A 52 10.10 -3.16 4.27
CA PRO A 52 11.14 -3.78 5.08
C PRO A 52 10.74 -3.91 6.55
N VAL A 53 9.98 -2.96 7.11
CA VAL A 53 9.48 -3.09 8.49
C VAL A 53 8.50 -4.26 8.61
N ALA A 54 7.60 -4.45 7.64
CA ALA A 54 6.70 -5.60 7.62
C ALA A 54 7.47 -6.92 7.54
N LEU A 55 8.51 -7.00 6.69
CA LEU A 55 9.37 -8.18 6.57
C LEU A 55 10.12 -8.48 7.88
N LEU A 56 10.66 -7.45 8.54
CA LEU A 56 11.35 -7.59 9.82
C LEU A 56 10.41 -8.13 10.90
N LEU A 57 9.21 -7.56 11.04
CA LEU A 57 8.24 -8.01 12.03
C LEU A 57 7.77 -9.45 11.76
N ALA A 58 7.53 -9.79 10.49
CA ALA A 58 7.21 -11.17 10.10
C ALA A 58 8.36 -12.12 10.46
N TYR A 59 9.60 -11.77 10.11
CA TYR A 59 10.79 -12.57 10.40
C TYR A 59 10.98 -12.78 11.90
N GLU A 60 10.86 -11.73 12.70
CA GLU A 60 10.94 -11.83 14.16
C GLU A 60 9.88 -12.78 14.71
N ALA A 61 8.63 -12.65 14.27
CA ALA A 61 7.54 -13.51 14.68
C ALA A 61 7.78 -14.99 14.34
N PHE A 62 8.32 -15.28 13.15
CA PHE A 62 8.70 -16.65 12.76
C PHE A 62 9.85 -17.18 13.63
N LYS A 63 10.87 -16.36 13.89
CA LYS A 63 12.03 -16.74 14.68
C LYS A 63 11.65 -17.07 16.13
N ILE A 64 10.82 -16.23 16.76
CA ILE A 64 10.40 -16.41 18.16
C ILE A 64 9.15 -17.30 18.29
N ARG A 65 8.55 -17.71 17.17
CA ARG A 65 7.29 -18.47 17.08
C ARG A 65 6.15 -17.87 17.91
N LYS A 66 6.06 -16.54 17.94
CA LYS A 66 5.06 -15.80 18.73
C LYS A 66 4.38 -14.76 17.87
N VAL A 67 3.06 -14.85 17.83
CA VAL A 67 2.19 -13.83 17.22
C VAL A 67 1.93 -12.74 18.25
N THR A 68 2.17 -11.49 17.89
CA THR A 68 1.88 -10.32 18.73
C THR A 68 0.99 -9.34 17.98
N LEU A 69 0.34 -8.41 18.70
CA LEU A 69 -0.49 -7.37 18.08
C LEU A 69 0.29 -6.49 17.08
N ARG A 70 1.63 -6.42 17.18
CA ARG A 70 2.48 -5.72 16.20
C ARG A 70 2.42 -6.33 14.79
N LEU A 71 1.97 -7.58 14.66
CA LEU A 71 1.76 -8.23 13.36
C LEU A 71 0.43 -7.87 12.69
N LEU A 72 -0.51 -7.24 13.41
CA LEU A 72 -1.80 -6.86 12.84
C LEU A 72 -1.67 -6.04 11.53
N PRO A 73 -0.84 -4.98 11.45
CA PRO A 73 -0.68 -4.26 10.19
C PRO A 73 0.04 -5.08 9.11
N VAL A 74 0.92 -6.02 9.48
CA VAL A 74 1.55 -6.96 8.52
C VAL A 74 0.49 -7.87 7.90
N PHE A 75 -0.36 -8.47 8.75
CA PHE A 75 -1.49 -9.29 8.30
C PHE A 75 -2.46 -8.49 7.42
N TRP A 76 -2.78 -7.26 7.82
CA TRP A 76 -3.67 -6.39 7.06
C TRP A 76 -3.13 -6.08 5.66
N ILE A 77 -1.85 -5.71 5.52
CA ILE A 77 -1.24 -5.52 4.21
C ILE A 77 -1.22 -6.83 3.43
N ALA A 78 -0.76 -7.92 4.04
CA ALA A 78 -0.67 -9.21 3.36
C ALA A 78 -2.04 -9.68 2.82
N PHE A 79 -3.11 -9.46 3.56
CA PHE A 79 -4.46 -9.86 3.15
C PHE A 79 -5.11 -8.83 2.23
N VAL A 80 -5.27 -7.58 2.68
CA VAL A 80 -6.01 -6.55 1.93
C VAL A 80 -5.26 -6.11 0.68
N TYR A 81 -3.97 -5.81 0.79
CA TYR A 81 -3.18 -5.41 -0.38
C TYR A 81 -2.82 -6.63 -1.24
N GLY A 82 -2.55 -7.78 -0.62
CA GLY A 82 -2.31 -9.05 -1.33
C GLY A 82 -3.49 -9.50 -2.21
N LEU A 83 -4.74 -9.25 -1.79
CA LEU A 83 -5.92 -9.58 -2.59
C LEU A 83 -5.88 -8.93 -3.98
N PHE A 84 -5.32 -7.74 -4.14
CA PHE A 84 -5.25 -7.09 -5.46
C PHE A 84 -4.32 -7.81 -6.45
N PHE A 85 -3.38 -8.62 -5.98
CA PHE A 85 -2.53 -9.47 -6.83
C PHE A 85 -3.23 -10.74 -7.29
N ILE A 86 -4.27 -11.18 -6.57
CA ILE A 86 -4.98 -12.46 -6.83
C ILE A 86 -6.29 -12.21 -7.58
N LEU A 87 -6.95 -11.08 -7.31
CA LEU A 87 -8.23 -10.75 -7.92
C LEU A 87 -8.07 -10.54 -9.43
N PRO A 88 -8.89 -11.18 -10.28
CA PRO A 88 -8.78 -11.15 -11.75
C PRO A 88 -9.24 -9.81 -12.37
N ARG A 89 -9.08 -8.69 -11.66
CA ARG A 89 -9.50 -7.37 -12.14
C ARG A 89 -8.55 -6.89 -13.23
N LYS A 90 -9.12 -6.63 -14.41
CA LYS A 90 -8.36 -6.15 -15.59
C LYS A 90 -7.92 -4.69 -15.49
N THR A 91 -8.62 -3.86 -14.72
CA THR A 91 -8.27 -2.45 -14.50
C THR A 91 -8.23 -2.15 -13.01
N GLN A 92 -7.10 -1.65 -12.52
CA GLN A 92 -6.89 -1.30 -11.12
C GLN A 92 -6.17 0.06 -11.02
N PHE A 93 -6.30 0.74 -9.89
CA PHE A 93 -5.79 2.10 -9.69
C PHE A 93 -5.12 2.24 -8.32
N ILE A 94 -4.14 3.15 -8.23
CA ILE A 94 -3.38 3.40 -7.01
C ILE A 94 -4.24 3.74 -5.79
N PHE A 95 -5.38 4.42 -5.97
CA PHE A 95 -6.28 4.76 -4.85
C PHE A 95 -6.97 3.54 -4.23
N TYR A 96 -6.93 2.36 -4.87
CA TYR A 96 -7.35 1.11 -4.23
C TYR A 96 -6.46 0.70 -3.06
N LEU A 97 -5.28 1.31 -2.91
CA LEU A 97 -4.42 1.16 -1.74
C LEU A 97 -4.99 1.82 -0.48
N THR A 98 -6.01 2.69 -0.60
CA THR A 98 -6.58 3.47 0.52
C THR A 98 -6.92 2.63 1.77
N PRO A 99 -7.56 1.45 1.66
CA PRO A 99 -7.87 0.63 2.84
C PRO A 99 -6.62 0.09 3.57
N SER A 100 -5.45 0.07 2.92
CA SER A 100 -4.18 -0.37 3.52
C SER A 100 -3.38 0.78 4.15
N VAL A 101 -3.78 2.03 3.93
CA VAL A 101 -3.04 3.22 4.42
C VAL A 101 -2.84 3.22 5.94
N PRO A 102 -3.83 2.89 6.79
CA PRO A 102 -3.61 2.85 8.24
C PRO A 102 -2.55 1.81 8.65
N ALA A 103 -2.51 0.65 7.98
CA ALA A 103 -1.52 -0.37 8.25
C ALA A 103 -0.11 0.04 7.80
N ILE A 104 0.00 0.69 6.64
CA ILE A 104 1.25 1.28 6.11
C ILE A 104 1.79 2.32 7.10
N ALA A 105 0.92 3.21 7.59
CA ALA A 105 1.29 4.24 8.55
C ALA A 105 1.80 3.62 9.87
N LEU A 106 1.10 2.61 10.41
CA LEU A 106 1.54 1.90 11.62
C LEU A 106 2.92 1.25 11.45
N LEU A 107 3.16 0.58 10.33
CA LEU A 107 4.45 -0.03 10.04
C LEU A 107 5.57 1.01 9.96
N PHE A 108 5.32 2.12 9.27
CA PHE A 108 6.28 3.21 9.21
C PHE A 108 6.58 3.75 10.61
N SER A 109 5.55 4.01 11.43
CA SER A 109 5.70 4.46 12.81
C SER A 109 6.51 3.47 13.67
N TYR A 110 6.27 2.16 13.53
CA TYR A 110 7.07 1.15 14.23
C TYR A 110 8.54 1.19 13.84
N GLY A 111 8.83 1.35 12.54
CA GLY A 111 10.20 1.51 12.05
C GLY A 111 10.89 2.75 12.63
N VAL A 112 10.18 3.89 12.66
CA VAL A 112 10.70 5.14 13.24
C VAL A 112 10.98 4.97 14.73
N VAL A 113 10.05 4.41 15.50
CA VAL A 113 10.23 4.20 16.95
C VAL A 113 11.42 3.28 17.22
N GLU A 114 11.56 2.18 16.48
CA GLU A 114 12.69 1.25 16.63
C GLU A 114 14.03 1.93 16.30
N LEU A 115 14.06 2.76 15.25
CA LEU A 115 15.26 3.53 14.90
C LEU A 115 15.65 4.51 16.02
N LEU A 116 14.68 5.25 16.55
CA LEU A 116 14.91 6.20 17.64
C LEU A 116 15.43 5.51 18.90
N ILE A 117 14.88 4.35 19.26
CA ILE A 117 15.34 3.54 20.40
C ILE A 117 16.80 3.11 20.22
N ARG A 118 17.21 2.77 18.99
CA ARG A 118 18.58 2.35 18.69
C ARG A 118 19.58 3.49 18.70
N ILE A 119 19.18 4.68 18.26
CA ILE A 119 20.04 5.87 18.27
C ILE A 119 20.20 6.43 19.69
N SER A 120 19.18 6.28 20.54
CA SER A 120 19.21 6.78 21.93
C SER A 120 20.01 5.90 22.90
N LYS A 121 20.49 4.72 22.47
CA LYS A 121 21.31 3.80 23.26
C LYS A 121 22.78 3.97 22.92
#